data_AF-A0A7V8Z4G4-F1
#
_entry.id   AF-A0A7V8Z4G4-F1
#
_cell.length_a   1.000
_cell.length_b   1.000
_cell.length_c   1.000
_cell.angle_alpha   90.00
_cell.angle_beta   90.00
_cell.angle_gamma   90.00
#
_symmetry.space_group_name_H-M   'P 1'
#
loop_
_entity.id
_entity.type
_entity.pdbx_description
1 polymer ?
#
loop_
_entity_poly.entity_id
_entity_poly.type
_entity_poly.pdbx_seq_one_letter_code
_entity_poly.pdbx_strand_id
1 'polypeptide(L)'
;MATLGVSSEIGRLRTVMVHRPGLEIARLTPDNKADLLFDDLLWLERAQQEHDRFAEIMVRRGVEVVYFEELLIETIEAQEVRFELLDQVITPTACGPRVAERL
;
A
#
# COMPACT_ATOMS: atom_id res chain seq x y z
N MET A 1 -9.75 18.91 -14.45
CA MET A 1 -8.90 17.78 -14.01
C MET A 1 -8.21 17.20 -15.22
N ALA A 2 -6.92 16.86 -15.12
CA ALA A 2 -6.24 16.12 -16.17
C ALA A 2 -6.78 14.69 -16.21
N THR A 3 -6.93 14.12 -17.41
CA THR A 3 -7.35 12.72 -17.58
C THR A 3 -6.26 11.79 -17.05
N LEU A 4 -6.60 10.89 -16.12
CA LEU A 4 -5.70 9.84 -15.65
C LEU A 4 -5.46 8.83 -16.78
N GLY A 5 -4.21 8.39 -16.95
CA GLY A 5 -3.88 7.38 -17.94
C GLY A 5 -2.38 7.13 -18.05
N VAL A 6 -2.03 5.89 -18.40
CA VAL A 6 -0.68 5.46 -18.73
C VAL A 6 -0.67 5.09 -20.21
N SER A 7 0.06 5.85 -21.03
CA SER A 7 0.13 5.64 -22.48
C SER A 7 1.47 5.06 -22.96
N SER A 8 2.45 4.94 -22.06
CA SER A 8 3.78 4.42 -22.35
C SER A 8 4.50 4.04 -21.06
N GLU A 9 5.35 3.01 -21.12
CA GLU A 9 6.26 2.62 -20.01
C GLU A 9 7.53 3.47 -19.95
N ILE A 10 7.86 4.19 -21.03
CA ILE A 10 9.11 4.98 -21.15
C ILE A 10 8.86 6.49 -21.29
N GLY A 11 7.58 6.89 -21.37
CA GLY A 11 7.19 8.29 -21.43
C GLY A 11 7.54 9.06 -20.16
N ARG A 12 7.40 10.39 -20.21
CA ARG A 12 7.64 11.22 -19.02
C ARG A 12 6.59 10.90 -17.94
N LEU A 13 7.04 10.30 -16.85
CA LEU A 13 6.25 10.07 -15.64
C LEU A 13 5.80 11.41 -15.04
N ARG A 14 4.51 11.52 -14.71
CA ARG A 14 3.91 12.74 -14.14
C ARG A 14 3.48 12.53 -12.70
N THR A 15 2.77 11.45 -12.43
CA THR A 15 2.27 11.06 -11.11
C THR A 15 2.50 9.58 -10.91
N VAL A 16 2.84 9.17 -9.69
CA VAL A 16 3.07 7.78 -9.30
C VAL A 16 2.58 7.54 -7.89
N MET A 17 1.95 6.38 -7.68
CA MET A 17 1.57 5.90 -6.35
C MET A 17 2.65 4.97 -5.82
N VAL A 18 3.05 5.15 -4.56
CA VAL A 18 4.02 4.31 -3.87
C VAL A 18 3.48 3.87 -2.51
N HIS A 19 4.02 2.78 -1.95
CA HIS A 19 3.69 2.30 -0.60
C HIS A 19 4.98 2.16 0.20
N ARG A 20 5.07 2.90 1.30
CA ARG A 20 6.25 2.87 2.17
C ARG A 20 6.20 1.60 3.02
N PRO A 21 7.29 0.79 3.06
CA PRO A 21 7.33 -0.42 3.89
C PRO A 21 7.00 -0.14 5.36
N GLY A 22 6.05 -0.90 5.89
CA GLY A 22 5.50 -0.73 7.23
C GLY A 22 5.50 -2.01 8.06
N LEU A 23 4.48 -2.13 8.92
CA LEU A 23 4.32 -3.21 9.88
C LEU A 23 4.24 -4.60 9.21
N GLU A 24 3.76 -4.65 7.98
CA GLU A 24 3.71 -5.86 7.16
C GLU A 24 5.09 -6.50 6.99
N ILE A 25 6.15 -5.70 6.85
CA ILE A 25 7.52 -6.21 6.75
C ILE A 25 8.04 -6.66 8.11
N ALA A 26 7.70 -5.95 9.19
CA ALA A 26 8.10 -6.33 10.55
C ALA A 26 7.47 -7.67 11.02
N ARG A 27 6.43 -8.16 10.34
CA ARG A 27 5.76 -9.44 10.62
C ARG A 27 6.36 -10.62 9.86
N LEU A 28 7.37 -10.39 9.01
CA LEU A 28 8.06 -11.46 8.31
C LEU A 28 8.92 -12.29 9.27
N THR A 29 8.80 -13.60 9.15
CA THR A 29 9.58 -14.59 9.89
C THR A 29 10.16 -15.62 8.91
N PRO A 30 11.20 -16.37 9.30
CA PRO A 30 11.74 -17.44 8.45
C PRO A 30 10.68 -18.45 8.01
N ASP A 31 9.67 -18.69 8.85
CA ASP A 31 8.64 -19.70 8.62
C ASP A 31 7.53 -19.22 7.67
N ASN A 32 7.24 -17.91 7.62
CA ASN A 32 6.12 -17.37 6.84
C ASN A 32 6.54 -16.64 5.55
N LYS A 33 7.83 -16.33 5.36
CA LYS A 33 8.27 -15.48 4.24
C LYS A 33 7.87 -16.04 2.87
N ALA A 34 7.98 -17.35 2.68
CA ALA A 34 7.65 -18.00 1.41
C ALA A 34 6.14 -17.90 1.12
N ASP A 35 5.31 -18.13 2.12
CA ASP A 35 3.85 -18.02 2.01
C ASP A 35 3.39 -16.57 1.79
N LEU A 36 4.16 -15.60 2.30
CA LEU A 36 3.94 -14.16 2.11
C LEU A 36 4.62 -13.60 0.85
N LEU A 37 5.17 -14.46 -0.01
CA LEU A 37 5.80 -14.11 -1.28
C LEU A 37 7.06 -13.23 -1.15
N PHE A 38 7.81 -13.41 -0.05
CA PHE A 38 9.11 -12.81 0.18
C PHE A 38 10.23 -13.83 0.05
N ASP A 39 11.24 -13.51 -0.77
CA ASP A 39 12.43 -14.34 -0.94
C ASP A 39 13.27 -14.38 0.35
N ASP A 40 13.36 -13.25 1.06
CA ASP A 40 14.10 -13.15 2.31
C ASP A 40 13.56 -12.13 3.30
N LEU A 41 14.09 -12.17 4.53
CA LEU A 41 13.78 -11.19 5.57
C LEU A 41 14.38 -9.83 5.23
N LEU A 42 13.57 -8.79 5.44
CA LEU A 42 13.97 -7.41 5.17
C LEU A 42 14.23 -6.67 6.46
N TRP A 43 15.30 -5.87 6.46
CA TRP A 43 15.55 -4.92 7.54
C TRP A 43 14.68 -3.68 7.32
N LEU A 44 13.58 -3.58 8.08
CA LEU A 44 12.56 -2.55 7.89
C LEU A 44 13.12 -1.12 7.86
N GLU A 45 13.94 -0.72 8.83
CA GLU A 45 14.49 0.65 8.88
C GLU A 45 15.33 0.97 7.65
N ARG A 46 16.09 -0.02 7.15
CA ARG A 46 16.88 0.15 5.94
C ARG A 46 16.00 0.20 4.68
N ALA A 47 15.01 -0.69 4.57
CA ALA A 47 14.06 -0.69 3.46
C ALA A 47 13.30 0.64 3.37
N GLN A 48 12.93 1.20 4.52
CA GLN A 48 12.35 2.53 4.63
C GLN A 48 13.29 3.63 4.12
N GLN A 49 14.55 3.64 4.56
CA GLN A 49 15.54 4.61 4.06
C GLN A 49 15.74 4.52 2.54
N GLU A 50 15.80 3.30 2.00
CA GLU A 50 15.93 3.06 0.56
C GLU A 50 14.67 3.53 -0.20
N HIS A 51 13.48 3.25 0.32
CA HIS A 51 12.21 3.73 -0.23
C HIS A 51 12.10 5.26 -0.19
N ASP A 52 12.44 5.88 0.94
CA ASP A 52 12.40 7.34 1.11
C ASP A 52 13.33 8.00 0.09
N ARG A 53 14.52 7.44 -0.11
CA ARG A 53 15.46 7.91 -1.13
C ARG A 53 14.92 7.75 -2.55
N PHE A 54 14.25 6.64 -2.84
CA PHE A 54 13.61 6.39 -4.14
C PHE A 54 12.53 7.42 -4.45
N ALA A 55 11.61 7.68 -3.51
CA ALA A 55 10.57 8.69 -3.64
C ALA A 55 11.18 10.10 -3.81
N GLU A 56 12.22 10.42 -3.04
CA GLU A 56 12.88 11.73 -3.11
C GLU A 56 13.50 12.00 -4.50
N ILE A 57 14.07 10.98 -5.15
CA ILE A 57 14.62 11.09 -6.51
C ILE A 57 13.52 11.44 -7.52
N MET A 58 12.33 10.86 -7.39
CA MET A 58 11.18 11.15 -8.26
C MET A 58 10.67 12.57 -8.07
N VAL A 59 10.50 13.00 -6.81
CA VAL A 59 10.09 14.37 -6.48
C VAL A 59 11.08 15.38 -7.04
N ARG A 60 12.39 15.15 -6.91
CA ARG A 60 13.44 16.01 -7.48
C ARG A 60 13.39 16.09 -9.01
N ARG A 61 12.79 15.10 -9.69
CA ARG A 61 12.55 15.10 -11.14
C ARG A 61 11.21 15.73 -11.54
N GLY A 62 10.46 16.27 -10.57
CA GLY A 62 9.16 16.90 -10.78
C GLY A 62 8.03 15.90 -11.00
N VAL A 63 8.18 14.67 -10.51
CA VAL A 63 7.09 13.68 -10.46
C VAL A 63 6.30 13.91 -9.18
N GLU A 64 4.98 13.94 -9.29
CA GLU A 64 4.07 13.89 -8.15
C GLU A 64 4.07 12.47 -7.58
N VAL A 65 4.54 12.33 -6.33
CA VAL A 65 4.54 11.05 -5.62
C VAL A 65 3.41 11.09 -4.60
N VAL A 66 2.46 10.17 -4.72
CA VAL A 66 1.35 10.00 -3.77
C VAL A 66 1.51 8.68 -3.02
N TYR A 67 1.20 8.68 -1.72
CA TYR A 67 1.32 7.49 -0.89
C TYR A 67 0.00 6.73 -0.80
N PHE A 68 0.05 5.42 -1.01
CA PHE A 68 -1.12 4.55 -0.89
C PHE A 68 -1.77 4.65 0.50
N GLU A 69 -0.98 4.64 1.57
CA GLU A 69 -1.48 4.76 2.94
C GLU A 69 -2.24 6.06 3.18
N GLU A 70 -1.70 7.20 2.71
CA GLU A 70 -2.35 8.50 2.84
C GLU A 70 -3.68 8.55 2.06
N LEU A 71 -3.67 8.06 0.80
CA LEU A 71 -4.88 7.98 -0.02
C LEU A 71 -5.92 7.04 0.56
N LEU A 72 -5.50 5.92 1.15
CA LEU A 72 -6.41 4.99 1.82
C LEU A 72 -7.05 5.66 3.04
N ILE A 73 -6.25 6.34 3.87
CA ILE A 73 -6.73 7.09 5.04
C ILE A 73 -7.77 8.12 4.61
N GLU A 74 -7.46 8.95 3.61
CA GLU A 74 -8.39 9.94 3.05
C GLU A 74 -9.67 9.29 2.53
N THR A 75 -9.54 8.20 1.78
CA THR A 75 -10.68 7.49 1.17
C THR A 75 -11.64 6.96 2.22
N ILE A 76 -11.13 6.38 3.31
CA ILE A 76 -11.96 5.81 4.38
C ILE A 76 -12.49 6.85 5.37
N GLU A 77 -12.17 8.14 5.22
CA GLU A 77 -12.85 9.21 5.97
C GLU A 77 -14.33 9.26 5.61
N ALA A 78 -14.68 8.93 4.37
CA ALA A 78 -16.06 8.73 3.95
C ALA A 78 -16.63 7.47 4.61
N GLN A 79 -17.59 7.65 5.52
CA GLN A 79 -18.15 6.57 6.33
C GLN A 79 -18.80 5.46 5.49
N GLU A 80 -19.47 5.81 4.39
CA GLU A 80 -20.05 4.84 3.45
C GLU A 80 -18.98 3.93 2.84
N VAL A 81 -17.90 4.53 2.31
CA VAL A 81 -16.77 3.80 1.72
C VAL A 81 -16.07 2.93 2.76
N ARG A 82 -15.93 3.43 3.99
CA ARG A 82 -15.35 2.65 5.09
C ARG A 82 -16.15 1.38 5.36
N PHE A 83 -17.47 1.47 5.47
CA PHE A 83 -18.30 0.28 5.71
C PHE A 83 -18.30 -0.66 4.52
N GLU A 84 -18.39 -0.13 3.29
CA GLU A 84 -18.29 -0.94 2.08
C GLU A 84 -16.97 -1.72 2.02
N LEU A 85 -15.85 -1.08 2.37
CA LEU A 85 -14.54 -1.73 2.43
C LEU A 85 -14.48 -2.80 3.54
N LEU A 86 -15.03 -2.51 4.72
CA LEU A 86 -15.05 -3.46 5.84
C LEU A 86 -15.86 -4.70 5.50
N ASP A 87 -16.99 -4.56 4.80
CA ASP A 87 -17.81 -5.69 4.34
C ASP A 87 -17.05 -6.60 3.34
N GLN A 88 -16.18 -6.01 2.52
CA GLN A 88 -15.37 -6.76 1.55
C GLN A 88 -14.16 -7.45 2.21
N VAL A 89 -13.55 -6.83 3.22
CA VAL A 89 -12.32 -7.35 3.86
C VAL A 89 -12.65 -8.32 5.00
N ILE A 90 -13.65 -8.01 5.82
CA ILE A 90 -13.98 -8.76 7.02
C ILE A 90 -15.11 -9.73 6.70
N THR A 91 -14.72 -10.84 6.08
CA THR A 91 -15.65 -11.89 5.64
C THR A 91 -15.68 -13.07 6.61
N PRO A 92 -16.76 -13.88 6.65
CA PRO A 92 -16.80 -15.09 7.47
C PRO A 92 -15.67 -16.08 7.18
N THR A 93 -15.16 -16.12 5.94
CA THR A 93 -14.05 -16.99 5.52
C THR A 93 -12.69 -16.45 5.93
N ALA A 94 -12.48 -15.13 5.88
CA ALA A 94 -11.20 -14.51 6.25
C ALA A 94 -11.03 -14.32 7.76
N CYS A 95 -12.10 -13.93 8.46
CA CYS A 95 -12.04 -13.53 9.87
C CYS A 95 -12.90 -14.40 10.81
N GLY A 96 -13.64 -15.37 10.26
CA GLY A 96 -14.60 -16.19 11.00
C GLY A 96 -15.97 -15.52 11.15
N PRO A 97 -17.06 -16.30 11.22
CA PRO A 97 -18.43 -15.79 11.20
C PRO A 97 -18.73 -14.84 12.37
N ARG A 98 -18.21 -15.15 13.57
CA ARG A 98 -18.45 -14.33 14.77
C ARG A 98 -17.87 -12.92 14.70
N VAL A 99 -16.79 -12.73 13.92
CA VAL A 99 -16.17 -11.40 13.75
C VAL A 99 -16.89 -10.64 12.64
N ALA A 100 -17.21 -11.32 11.54
CA ALA A 100 -17.92 -10.73 10.41
C ALA A 100 -19.35 -10.26 10.78
N GLU A 101 -20.07 -10.98 11.63
CA GLU A 101 -21.44 -10.64 12.06
C GLU A 101 -21.52 -9.43 13.02
N ARG A 102 -20.39 -8.89 13.48
CA ARG A 102 -20.34 -7.85 14.53
C ARG A 102 -20.03 -6.44 14.00
N LEU A 103 -19.78 -6.32 12.71
CA LEU A 103 -19.60 -5.05 11.99
C LEU A 103 -20.95 -4.59 11.43
#